data_AF-A0A351X4M3-F1
#
_entry.id   AF-A0A351X4M3-F1
#
_cell.length_a   1.000
_cell.length_b   1.000
_cell.length_c   1.000
_cell.angle_alpha   90.00
_cell.angle_beta   90.00
_cell.angle_gamma   90.00
#
_symmetry.space_group_name_H-M   'P 1'
#
loop_
_entity.id
_entity.type
_entity.pdbx_description
1 polymer ?
#
loop_
_entity_poly.entity_id
_entity_poly.type
_entity_poly.pdbx_seq_one_letter_code
_entity_poly.pdbx_strand_id
1 'polypeptide(L)' 'MDKKKPVSELRRGVMVFLALAILTAVEYAIGTNEAPTIFLWVIAILKGALVLVYFMHVTRLSGSEGGHE' A
#
# COMPACT_ATOMS: atom_id res chain seq x y z
N MET A 1 -25.50 15.14 17.46
CA MET A 1 -24.42 14.14 17.62
C MET A 1 -23.62 14.11 16.32
N ASP A 2 -22.51 14.86 16.27
CA ASP A 2 -21.62 14.95 15.12
C ASP A 2 -20.98 13.60 14.78
N LYS A 3 -21.47 12.95 13.72
CA LYS A 3 -20.79 11.80 13.11
C LYS A 3 -19.69 12.28 12.16
N LYS A 4 -18.60 12.86 12.68
CA LYS A 4 -17.38 13.13 11.89
C LYS A 4 -16.58 11.82 11.69
N LYS A 5 -16.87 11.08 10.62
CA LYS A 5 -15.95 10.05 10.09
C LYS A 5 -15.92 10.04 8.56
N PRO A 6 -15.08 10.89 7.95
CA PRO A 6 -14.50 10.53 6.65
C PRO A 6 -12.96 10.65 6.60
N VAL A 7 -12.29 10.88 7.75
CA VAL A 7 -10.82 11.02 7.79
C VAL A 7 -10.07 9.68 7.76
N SER A 8 -10.72 8.55 8.05
CA SER A 8 -10.03 7.27 8.22
C SER A 8 -9.51 6.69 6.90
N GLU A 9 -10.28 6.82 5.82
CA GLU A 9 -9.92 6.25 4.51
C GLU A 9 -8.83 7.06 3.84
N LEU A 10 -8.97 8.39 3.82
CA LEU A 10 -7.93 9.28 3.30
C LEU A 10 -6.62 9.14 4.09
N ARG A 11 -6.69 9.07 5.43
CA ARG A 11 -5.51 8.87 6.27
C ARG A 11 -4.85 7.53 6.02
N ARG A 12 -5.63 6.47 5.78
CA ARG A 12 -5.11 5.14 5.42
C ARG A 12 -4.39 5.18 4.07
N GLY A 13 -5.00 5.78 3.05
CA GLY A 13 -4.37 5.95 1.73
C GLY A 13 -3.07 6.75 1.80
N VAL A 14 -3.06 7.85 2.56
CA VAL A 14 -1.88 8.70 2.78
C VAL A 14 -0.77 7.94 3.53
N MET A 15 -1.10 7.15 4.55
CA MET A 15 -0.12 6.32 5.26
C MET A 15 0.52 5.28 4.35
N VAL A 16 -0.27 4.59 3.52
CA VAL A 16 0.26 3.59 2.58
C VAL A 16 1.10 4.26 1.49
N PHE A 17 0.68 5.43 1.00
CA PHE A 17 1.47 6.23 0.06
C PHE A 17 2.83 6.62 0.64
N LEU A 18 2.86 7.07 1.90
CA LEU A 18 4.10 7.36 2.62
C LEU A 18 5.00 6.11 2.75
N ALA A 19 4.42 4.95 3.07
CA ALA A 19 5.16 3.70 3.13
C ALA A 19 5.79 3.33 1.77
N LEU A 20 5.03 3.46 0.66
CA LEU A 20 5.54 3.25 -0.70
C LEU A 20 6.66 4.24 -1.06
N ALA A 21 6.52 5.50 -0.66
CA ALA A 21 7.52 6.54 -0.90
C ALA A 21 8.84 6.21 -0.19
N ILE A 22 8.77 5.81 1.09
CA ILE A 22 9.95 5.40 1.86
C ILE A 22 10.61 4.18 1.22
N LEU A 23 9.82 3.16 0.86
CA LEU A 23 10.32 1.96 0.21
C LEU A 23 10.98 2.26 -1.16
N THR A 24 10.54 3.32 -1.84
CA THR A 24 11.15 3.82 -3.08
C THR A 24 12.46 4.56 -2.84
N ALA A 25 12.55 5.37 -1.79
CA ALA A 25 13.81 6.00 -1.40
C ALA A 25 14.88 4.96 -1.03
N VAL A 26 14.48 3.91 -0.30
CA VAL A 26 15.37 2.80 0.06
C VAL A 26 15.82 2.03 -1.18
N GLU A 27 14.91 1.71 -2.10
CA GLU A 27 15.24 1.06 -3.37
C GLU A 27 16.26 1.88 -4.17
N TYR A 28 16.05 3.19 -4.28
CA TYR A 28 16.96 4.08 -4.99
C TYR A 28 18.35 4.06 -4.36
N ALA A 29 18.46 4.15 -3.03
CA ALA A 29 19.74 4.07 -2.34
C ALA A 29 20.43 2.71 -2.53
N ILE A 30 19.69 1.61 -2.49
CA ILE A 30 20.25 0.27 -2.74
C ILE A 30 20.73 0.15 -4.18
N GLY A 31 19.95 0.63 -5.15
CA GLY A 31 20.28 0.58 -6.57
C GLY A 31 21.49 1.42 -6.95
N THR A 32 21.73 2.56 -6.28
CA THR A 32 22.92 3.39 -6.52
C THR A 32 24.21 2.83 -5.94
N ASN A 33 24.13 1.90 -4.99
CA ASN A 33 25.29 1.30 -4.32
C ASN A 33 25.72 -0.04 -4.94
N GLU A 34 25.35 -0.31 -6.21
CA GLU A 34 25.65 -1.57 -6.93
C GLU A 34 25.24 -2.84 -6.15
N ALA A 35 24.21 -2.73 -5.31
CA ALA A 35 23.74 -3.85 -4.53
C ALA A 35 23.17 -4.96 -5.42
N PRO A 36 23.19 -6.22 -4.96
CA PRO A 36 22.63 -7.34 -5.70
C PRO A 36 21.18 -7.09 -6.13
N THR A 37 20.89 -7.30 -7.43
CA THR A 37 19.58 -7.04 -8.06
C THR A 37 18.42 -7.78 -7.38
N ILE A 38 18.72 -8.85 -6.65
CA ILE A 38 17.74 -9.62 -5.87
C ILE A 38 17.04 -8.76 -4.80
N PHE A 39 17.73 -7.79 -4.20
CA PHE A 39 17.12 -6.89 -3.21
C PHE A 39 16.07 -5.97 -3.85
N LEU A 40 16.33 -5.51 -5.06
CA LEU A 40 15.39 -4.67 -5.83
C LEU A 40 14.13 -5.47 -6.21
N TRP A 41 14.29 -6.74 -6.59
CA TRP A 41 13.17 -7.64 -6.87
C TRP A 41 12.26 -7.86 -5.66
N VAL A 42 12.84 -8.08 -4.48
CA VAL A 42 12.06 -8.22 -3.23
C VAL A 42 11.27 -6.93 -2.96
N ILE A 43 11.91 -5.78 -3.11
CA ILE A 43 11.26 -4.47 -2.92
C ILE A 43 10.12 -4.27 -3.94
N ALA A 44 10.34 -4.61 -5.20
CA ALA A 44 9.33 -4.52 -6.25
C ALA A 44 8.08 -5.38 -5.95
N ILE A 45 8.28 -6.62 -5.48
CA ILE A 45 7.18 -7.52 -5.08
C ILE A 45 6.42 -6.94 -3.89
N LEU A 46 7.13 -6.44 -2.87
CA LEU A 46 6.50 -5.83 -1.69
C LEU A 46 5.64 -4.62 -2.07
N LYS A 47 6.13 -3.75 -2.95
CA LYS A 47 5.36 -2.61 -3.46
C LYS A 47 4.11 -3.08 -4.20
N GLY A 48 4.25 -4.06 -5.10
CA GLY A 48 3.14 -4.63 -5.84
C GLY A 48 2.06 -5.19 -4.91
N ALA A 49 2.45 -5.97 -3.91
CA ALA A 49 1.53 -6.50 -2.91
C ALA A 49 0.81 -5.39 -2.13
N LEU A 50 1.53 -4.35 -1.72
CA LEU A 50 0.95 -3.22 -0.98
C LEU A 50 -0.06 -2.44 -1.84
N VAL A 51 0.26 -2.21 -3.12
CA VAL A 51 -0.66 -1.56 -4.07
C VAL A 51 -1.90 -2.42 -4.30
N LEU A 52 -1.75 -3.74 -4.50
CA LEU A 52 -2.85 -4.66 -4.71
C LEU A 52 -3.83 -4.69 -3.53
N VAL A 53 -3.30 -4.77 -2.31
CA VAL A 53 -4.10 -4.87 -1.09
C VAL A 53 -4.78 -3.54 -0.74
N TYR A 54 -4.07 -2.41 -0.84
CA TYR A 54 -4.55 -1.13 -0.28
C TYR A 54 -5.13 -0.17 -1.32
N PHE A 55 -4.65 -0.17 -2.56
CA PHE A 55 -5.13 0.76 -3.60
C PHE A 55 -6.09 0.07 -4.57
N MET A 56 -5.81 -1.16 -4.98
CA MET A 56 -6.70 -1.91 -5.91
C MET A 56 -7.89 -2.58 -5.23
N HIS A 57 -8.04 -2.47 -3.91
CA HIS A 57 -9.22 -2.98 -3.19
C HIS A 57 -9.47 -4.48 -3.41
N VAL A 58 -8.44 -5.32 -3.55
CA VAL A 58 -8.61 -6.79 -3.61
C VAL A 58 -9.33 -7.30 -2.34
N THR A 59 -9.15 -6.64 -1.20
CA THR A 59 -9.88 -6.95 0.03
C THR A 59 -11.39 -6.64 -0.04
N ARG A 60 -11.83 -5.79 -0.97
CA ARG A 60 -13.25 -5.45 -1.18
C ARG A 60 -13.99 -6.51 -2.01
N LEU A 61 -13.26 -7.36 -2.74
CA LEU A 61 -13.81 -8.53 -3.43
C LEU A 61 -14.10 -9.70 -2.48
N SER A 62 -13.58 -9.67 -1.26
CA SER A 62 -13.93 -10.63 -0.20
C SER A 62 -15.18 -10.22 0.61
N GLY A 63 -15.81 -9.09 0.26
CA GLY A 63 -17.07 -8.62 0.85
C GLY A 63 -18.25 -8.88 -0.09
N SER A 64 -18.54 -10.15 -0.36
CA SER A 64 -19.90 -10.55 -0.73
C SER A 64 -20.68 -10.68 0.57
N GLU A 65 -21.43 -9.65 0.94
CA GLU A 65 -22.56 -9.66 1.87
C GLU A 65 -23.14 -8.23 1.83
N GLY A 66 -24.23 -7.92 1.13
CA GLY A 66 -25.38 -8.76 0.80
C GLY A 66 -26.41 -8.83 1.93
N GLY A 67 -26.19 -8.17 3.07
CA GLY A 67 -27.15 -8.11 4.17
C GLY A 67 -28.04 -6.87 4.08
N HIS A 68 -29.11 -6.94 3.29
CA HIS A 68 -30.30 -6.13 3.54
C HIS A 68 -31.03 -6.75 4.74
N GLU A 69 -31.18 -5.99 5.82
CA GLU A 69 -32.28 -6.13 6.78
C GLU A 69 -32.77 -4.75 7.22
#